data_AF-A0A1Z5L8P6-F1
#
_entry.id   AF-A0A1Z5L8P6-F1
#
_cell.length_a   1.000
_cell.length_b   1.000
_cell.length_c   1.000
_cell.angle_alpha   90.00
_cell.angle_beta   90.00
_cell.angle_gamma   90.00
#
_symmetry.space_group_name_H-M   'P 1'
#
loop_
_entity.id
_entity.type
_entity.pdbx_description
1 polymer ?
#
loop_
_entity_poly.entity_id
_entity_poly.type
_entity_poly.pdbx_seq_one_letter_code
_entity_poly.pdbx_strand_id
1 'polypeptide(L)'
;MNINGRNTLACICKIEDGAKATKIYPLPHMYVVKDLVPDMNLFYEQYKSVQPWLQKKDNVKLGDKQNLQSIKDRKKLDGLYECILCACCSTSCPSYWWNSKEYLGPAALMQTYRWVIDSRDENTEERLKRLQDPFTMYRCHTIMN
;
A
#
# COMPACT_ATOMS: atom_id res chain seq x y z
N MET A 1 4.57 -13.45 3.27
CA MET A 1 4.44 -14.34 4.44
C MET A 1 5.45 -13.91 5.49
N ASN A 2 5.38 -14.44 6.71
CA ASN A 2 6.35 -14.14 7.75
C ASN A 2 7.38 -15.29 7.85
N ILE A 3 8.66 -14.97 7.66
CA ILE A 3 9.78 -15.94 7.70
C ILE A 3 10.74 -15.47 8.78
N ASN A 4 11.00 -16.31 9.78
CA ASN A 4 11.84 -16.00 10.95
C ASN A 4 11.47 -14.67 11.64
N GLY A 5 10.17 -14.39 11.76
CA GLY A 5 9.66 -13.18 12.42
C GLY A 5 9.55 -11.96 11.52
N ARG A 6 10.05 -12.01 10.28
CA ARG A 6 10.01 -10.89 9.33
C ARG A 6 9.05 -11.13 8.18
N ASN A 7 8.24 -10.13 7.86
CA ASN A 7 7.43 -10.15 6.64
C ASN A 7 8.32 -9.98 5.42
N THR A 8 8.27 -10.94 4.49
CA THR A 8 9.08 -10.93 3.28
C THR A 8 8.41 -11.75 2.15
N LEU A 9 9.01 -11.67 0.97
CA LEU A 9 8.68 -12.46 -0.20
C LEU A 9 9.53 -13.73 -0.21
N ALA A 10 8.88 -14.90 -0.11
CA ALA A 10 9.58 -16.18 -0.06
C ALA A 10 10.49 -16.42 -1.27
N CYS A 11 10.07 -16.02 -2.48
CA CYS A 11 10.81 -16.26 -3.72
C CYS A 11 12.16 -15.53 -3.81
N ILE A 12 12.40 -14.52 -2.96
CA ILE A 12 13.67 -13.78 -2.88
C ILE A 12 14.29 -13.84 -1.48
N CYS A 13 13.69 -14.59 -0.56
CA CYS A 13 14.24 -14.84 0.76
C CYS A 13 15.25 -15.99 0.64
N LYS A 14 16.53 -15.70 0.86
CA LYS A 14 17.57 -16.73 0.87
C LYS A 14 17.30 -17.71 2.01
N ILE A 15 17.50 -19.00 1.74
CA ILE A 15 17.56 -20.02 2.77
C ILE A 15 18.87 -19.79 3.51
N GLU A 16 18.81 -19.65 4.83
CA GLU A 16 20.01 -19.52 5.67
C GLU A 16 20.60 -20.89 5.96
N ASP A 17 21.90 -21.05 5.73
CA ASP A 17 22.63 -22.24 6.12
C ASP A 17 22.87 -22.19 7.64
N GLY A 18 22.17 -23.03 8.39
CA GLY A 18 22.31 -23.08 9.84
C GLY A 18 21.58 -24.27 10.47
N ALA A 19 22.00 -24.63 11.70
CA ALA A 19 21.39 -25.73 12.46
C ALA A 19 20.01 -25.41 13.05
N LYS A 20 19.54 -24.15 12.96
CA LYS A 20 18.27 -23.72 13.54
C LYS A 20 17.13 -23.90 12.54
N ALA A 21 16.00 -24.42 13.02
CA ALA A 21 14.80 -24.55 12.19
C ALA A 21 14.25 -23.17 11.79
N THR A 22 14.02 -22.98 10.48
CA THR A 22 13.36 -21.79 9.94
C THR A 22 11.86 -21.86 10.19
N LYS A 23 11.28 -20.81 10.79
CA LYS A 23 9.84 -20.73 11.08
C LYS A 23 9.15 -19.91 10.00
N ILE A 24 8.04 -20.45 9.48
CA ILE A 24 7.24 -19.82 8.42
C ILE A 24 5.80 -19.72 8.90
N TYR A 25 5.23 -18.52 8.82
CA TYR A 25 3.86 -18.21 9.19
C TYR A 25 3.15 -17.42 8.08
N PRO A 26 1.81 -17.38 8.07
CA PRO A 26 1.05 -16.43 7.26
C PRO A 26 1.44 -14.97 7.57
N LEU A 27 0.90 -14.02 6.80
CA LEU A 27 1.04 -12.60 7.16
C LEU A 27 0.36 -12.35 8.53
N PRO A 28 1.00 -11.59 9.46
CA PRO A 28 0.48 -11.39 10.80
C PRO A 28 -0.89 -10.70 10.84
N HIS A 29 -1.70 -11.07 11.83
CA HIS A 29 -2.99 -10.45 12.14
C HIS A 29 -3.99 -10.42 10.96
N MET A 30 -3.96 -11.45 10.12
CA MET A 30 -4.93 -11.69 9.06
C MET A 30 -5.74 -12.96 9.34
N TYR A 31 -6.98 -13.03 8.86
CA TYR A 31 -7.74 -14.28 8.86
C TYR A 31 -7.06 -15.27 7.91
N VAL A 32 -6.79 -16.48 8.40
CA VAL A 32 -6.16 -17.53 7.58
C VAL A 32 -7.27 -18.33 6.90
N VAL A 33 -7.24 -18.36 5.57
CA VAL A 33 -8.15 -19.20 4.78
C VAL A 33 -7.72 -20.66 4.91
N LYS A 34 -6.45 -20.94 4.59
CA LYS A 34 -5.81 -22.25 4.72
C LYS A 34 -4.28 -22.11 4.66
N ASP A 35 -3.56 -22.91 5.45
CA ASP A 35 -2.09 -22.98 5.46
C ASP A 35 -1.44 -21.58 5.59
N LEU A 36 -0.73 -21.13 4.56
CA LEU A 36 -0.04 -19.83 4.50
C LEU A 36 -0.84 -18.75 3.75
N VAL A 37 -2.10 -19.01 3.42
CA VAL A 37 -2.95 -18.14 2.60
C VAL A 37 -3.86 -17.30 3.50
N PRO A 38 -3.58 -15.99 3.68
CA PRO A 38 -4.48 -15.09 4.37
C PRO A 38 -5.62 -14.61 3.46
N ASP A 39 -6.74 -14.20 4.06
CA ASP A 39 -7.78 -13.41 3.38
C ASP A 39 -7.26 -11.98 3.14
N MET A 40 -7.24 -11.55 1.88
CA MET A 40 -6.71 -10.26 1.44
C MET A 40 -7.82 -9.26 1.03
N ASN A 41 -9.10 -9.60 1.21
CA ASN A 41 -10.22 -8.81 0.70
C ASN A 41 -10.22 -7.39 1.27
N LEU A 42 -10.10 -7.23 2.60
CA LEU A 42 -10.06 -5.92 3.25
C LEU A 42 -8.92 -5.04 2.72
N PHE A 43 -7.74 -5.63 2.51
CA PHE A 43 -6.58 -4.92 1.96
C PHE A 43 -6.86 -4.37 0.56
N TYR A 44 -7.50 -5.16 -0.31
CA TYR A 44 -7.86 -4.74 -1.65
C TYR A 44 -9.02 -3.74 -1.68
N GLU A 45 -9.99 -3.87 -0.77
CA GLU A 45 -11.08 -2.90 -0.61
C GLU A 45 -10.55 -1.53 -0.21
N GLN A 46 -9.58 -1.48 0.71
CA GLN A 46 -8.89 -0.25 1.09
C GLN A 46 -8.06 0.34 -0.06
N TYR A 47 -7.40 -0.50 -0.86
CA TYR A 47 -6.72 -0.01 -2.06
C TYR A 47 -7.70 0.56 -3.09
N LYS A 48 -8.88 -0.06 -3.26
CA LYS A 48 -9.93 0.45 -4.15
C LYS A 48 -10.50 1.78 -3.64
N SER A 49 -10.67 1.93 -2.33
CA SER A 49 -11.31 3.12 -1.72
C SER A 49 -10.50 4.40 -1.95
N VAL A 50 -9.17 4.31 -2.11
CA VAL A 50 -8.31 5.46 -2.43
C VAL A 50 -8.37 5.89 -3.89
N GLN A 51 -9.17 5.21 -4.71
CA GLN A 51 -9.40 5.47 -6.13
C GLN A 51 -8.10 5.58 -6.94
N PRO A 52 -7.35 4.47 -7.11
CA PRO A 52 -5.98 4.47 -7.61
C PRO A 52 -5.91 4.55 -9.14
N TRP A 53 -6.55 5.56 -9.73
CA TRP A 53 -6.51 5.87 -11.16
C TRP A 53 -6.40 7.37 -11.37
N LEU A 54 -5.98 7.79 -12.57
CA LEU A 54 -5.83 9.19 -12.93
C LEU A 54 -7.18 9.89 -13.01
N GLN A 55 -7.33 11.03 -12.33
CA GLN A 55 -8.56 11.82 -12.31
C GLN A 55 -8.29 13.22 -12.86
N LYS A 56 -9.01 13.58 -13.93
CA LYS A 56 -8.99 14.92 -14.53
C LYS A 56 -10.38 15.54 -14.45
N LYS A 57 -10.46 16.86 -14.28
CA LYS A 57 -11.72 17.61 -14.18
C LYS A 57 -12.33 17.88 -15.56
N ASP A 58 -11.48 18.04 -16.58
CA ASP A 58 -11.91 18.31 -17.94
C ASP A 58 -12.28 17.02 -18.70
N ASN A 59 -13.30 17.10 -19.55
CA ASN A 59 -13.68 16.05 -20.52
C ASN A 59 -12.66 15.97 -21.68
N VAL A 60 -11.39 15.69 -21.36
CA VAL A 60 -10.38 15.40 -22.38
C VAL A 60 -10.76 14.07 -23.04
N LYS A 61 -10.90 14.08 -24.37
CA LYS A 61 -11.16 12.86 -25.13
C LYS A 61 -10.01 11.86 -24.90
N LEU A 62 -10.34 10.72 -24.31
CA LEU A 62 -9.36 9.68 -24.02
C LEU A 62 -8.65 9.23 -25.31
N GLY A 63 -7.32 9.20 -25.28
CA GLY A 63 -6.50 8.73 -26.41
C GLY A 63 -6.22 9.76 -27.50
N ASP A 64 -6.76 10.97 -27.41
CA ASP A 64 -6.55 12.01 -28.43
C ASP A 64 -5.12 12.55 -28.45
N LYS A 65 -4.52 12.73 -27.26
CA LYS A 65 -3.13 13.14 -27.09
C LYS A 65 -2.54 12.64 -25.77
N GLN A 66 -1.21 12.69 -25.69
CA GLN A 66 -0.47 12.37 -24.47
C GLN A 66 -0.64 13.48 -23.42
N ASN A 67 -0.67 13.11 -22.13
CA ASN A 67 -0.55 14.07 -21.04
C ASN A 67 0.92 14.45 -20.85
N LEU A 68 1.24 15.73 -20.99
CA LEU A 68 2.60 16.22 -20.79
C LEU A 68 2.99 16.14 -19.31
N GLN A 69 4.20 15.68 -19.03
CA GLN A 69 4.78 15.63 -17.69
C GLN A 69 6.29 15.86 -17.81
N SER A 70 6.84 16.76 -17.00
CA SER A 70 8.28 17.02 -17.00
C SER A 70 9.05 15.85 -16.39
N ILE A 71 10.33 15.69 -16.74
CA ILE A 71 11.22 14.69 -16.09
C ILE A 71 11.25 14.90 -14.57
N LYS A 72 11.28 16.17 -14.14
CA LYS A 72 11.28 16.54 -12.71
C LYS A 72 10.00 16.08 -12.00
N ASP A 73 8.84 16.23 -12.62
CA ASP A 73 7.58 15.78 -12.03
C ASP A 73 7.44 14.26 -12.05
N ARG A 74 7.83 13.60 -13.15
CA ARG A 74 7.83 12.14 -13.22
C ARG A 74 8.73 11.53 -12.15
N LYS A 75 9.91 12.12 -11.88
CA LYS A 75 10.86 11.64 -10.87
C LYS A 75 10.28 11.63 -9.45
N LYS A 76 9.29 12.49 -9.15
CA LYS A 76 8.61 12.47 -7.84
C LYS A 76 7.88 11.16 -7.55
N LEU A 77 7.58 10.37 -8.58
CA LEU A 77 6.88 9.10 -8.44
C LEU A 77 7.83 7.94 -8.10
N ASP A 78 9.14 8.10 -8.28
CA ASP A 78 10.12 7.06 -7.95
C ASP A 78 10.11 6.76 -6.45
N GLY A 79 10.12 5.48 -6.10
CA GLY A 79 9.91 4.97 -4.74
C GLY A 79 8.43 4.77 -4.35
N LEU A 80 7.48 5.17 -5.21
CA LEU A 80 6.04 5.01 -4.95
C LEU A 80 5.36 4.01 -5.89
N TYR A 81 5.63 4.08 -7.20
CA TYR A 81 4.95 3.24 -8.20
C TYR A 81 5.48 1.79 -8.22
N GLU A 82 6.64 1.54 -7.61
CA GLU A 82 7.31 0.25 -7.51
C GLU A 82 6.62 -0.70 -6.51
N CYS A 83 5.63 -0.21 -5.75
CA CYS A 83 4.84 -1.02 -4.84
C CYS A 83 4.16 -2.18 -5.58
N ILE A 84 4.43 -3.41 -5.14
CA ILE A 84 3.83 -4.62 -5.71
C ILE A 84 2.57 -5.10 -4.97
N LEU A 85 2.04 -4.30 -4.04
CA LEU A 85 0.84 -4.60 -3.25
C LEU A 85 0.91 -5.93 -2.45
N CYS A 86 2.09 -6.31 -1.93
CA CYS A 86 2.28 -7.57 -1.20
C CYS A 86 1.80 -7.57 0.27
N ALA A 87 1.26 -6.46 0.75
CA ALA A 87 0.80 -6.22 2.13
C ALA A 87 1.82 -6.44 3.27
N CYS A 88 3.11 -6.69 2.99
CA CYS A 88 4.12 -6.94 4.02
C CYS A 88 4.25 -5.76 5.01
N CYS A 89 4.19 -4.52 4.51
CA CYS A 89 4.27 -3.30 5.32
C CYS A 89 3.03 -3.08 6.18
N SER A 90 1.82 -3.30 5.65
CA SER A 90 0.59 -3.13 6.42
C SER A 90 0.47 -4.20 7.51
N THR A 91 0.80 -5.44 7.18
CA THR A 91 0.70 -6.58 8.10
C THR A 91 1.89 -6.68 9.05
N SER A 92 2.91 -5.81 8.95
CA SER A 92 3.90 -5.62 10.01
C SER A 92 3.56 -4.47 10.95
N CYS A 93 2.56 -3.64 10.62
CA CYS A 93 2.23 -2.42 11.35
C CYS A 93 1.26 -2.71 12.51
N PRO A 94 1.67 -2.50 13.78
CA PRO A 94 0.78 -2.72 14.93
C PRO A 94 -0.50 -1.88 14.88
N SER A 95 -0.45 -0.63 14.42
CA SER A 95 -1.66 0.19 14.25
C SER A 95 -2.67 -0.44 13.30
N TYR A 96 -2.20 -1.13 12.27
CA TYR A 96 -3.04 -1.85 11.31
C TYR A 96 -3.59 -3.15 11.90
N TRP A 97 -2.83 -3.85 12.74
CA TRP A 97 -3.35 -4.98 13.49
C TRP A 97 -4.59 -4.57 14.31
N TRP A 98 -4.46 -3.51 15.09
CA TRP A 98 -5.52 -3.09 16.00
C TRP A 98 -6.70 -2.40 15.33
N ASN A 99 -6.48 -1.67 14.22
CA ASN A 99 -7.49 -0.79 13.63
C ASN A 99 -7.68 -0.98 12.12
N SER A 100 -7.37 -2.16 11.55
CA SER A 100 -7.42 -2.41 10.10
C SER A 100 -8.75 -2.07 9.42
N LYS A 101 -9.87 -2.06 10.15
CA LYS A 101 -11.18 -1.69 9.58
C LYS A 101 -11.29 -0.21 9.22
N GLU A 102 -10.58 0.67 9.94
CA GLU A 102 -10.70 2.12 9.81
C GLU A 102 -9.38 2.75 9.34
N TYR A 103 -8.24 2.24 9.80
CA TYR A 103 -6.91 2.69 9.35
C TYR A 103 -6.53 1.99 8.05
N LEU A 104 -6.25 2.79 7.00
CA LEU A 104 -5.91 2.29 5.66
C LEU A 104 -4.59 1.50 5.61
N GLY A 105 -3.68 1.77 6.53
CA GLY A 105 -2.35 1.16 6.52
C GLY A 105 -1.38 1.79 5.51
N PRO A 106 -0.07 1.51 5.66
CA PRO A 106 0.99 2.14 4.89
C PRO A 106 0.90 1.90 3.39
N ALA A 107 0.46 0.72 2.94
CA ALA A 107 0.37 0.42 1.50
C ALA A 107 -0.64 1.32 0.78
N ALA A 108 -1.87 1.39 1.30
CA ALA A 108 -2.91 2.23 0.72
C ALA A 108 -2.59 3.72 0.86
N LEU A 109 -2.03 4.16 2.00
CA LEU A 109 -1.62 5.56 2.19
C LEU A 109 -0.50 6.00 1.24
N MET A 110 0.51 5.15 1.01
CA MET A 110 1.56 5.43 0.03
C MET A 110 1.00 5.51 -1.39
N GLN A 111 0.03 4.65 -1.74
CA GLN A 111 -0.67 4.73 -3.02
C GLN A 111 -1.54 5.99 -3.13
N THR A 112 -2.20 6.44 -2.06
CA THR A 112 -2.88 7.74 -2.04
C THR A 112 -1.89 8.86 -2.32
N TYR A 113 -0.73 8.86 -1.65
CA TYR A 113 0.31 9.88 -1.87
C TYR A 113 0.80 9.87 -3.31
N ARG A 114 1.05 8.69 -3.90
CA ARG A 114 1.44 8.51 -5.30
C ARG A 114 0.49 9.21 -6.29
N TRP A 115 -0.79 9.29 -5.99
CA TRP A 115 -1.77 10.01 -6.82
C TRP A 115 -1.87 11.49 -6.46
N VAL A 116 -1.80 11.83 -5.17
CA VAL A 116 -1.81 13.22 -4.67
C VAL A 116 -0.71 14.08 -5.30
N ILE A 117 0.47 13.50 -5.54
CA ILE A 117 1.64 14.22 -6.08
C ILE A 117 1.89 13.99 -7.58
N ASP A 118 1.06 13.20 -8.27
CA ASP A 118 1.18 13.06 -9.73
C ASP A 118 0.70 14.34 -10.41
N SER A 119 1.60 15.03 -11.10
CA SER A 119 1.31 16.33 -11.74
C SER A 119 0.19 16.28 -12.80
N ARG A 120 -0.25 15.09 -13.19
CA ARG A 120 -1.31 14.87 -14.17
C ARG A 120 -2.69 14.68 -13.52
N ASP A 121 -2.73 14.38 -12.21
CA ASP A 121 -3.96 14.20 -11.44
C ASP A 121 -4.46 15.55 -10.93
N GLU A 122 -5.75 15.82 -11.10
CA GLU A 122 -6.37 17.10 -10.76
C GLU A 122 -7.31 16.98 -9.55
N ASN A 123 -7.30 15.83 -8.86
CA ASN A 123 -8.20 15.54 -7.75
C ASN A 123 -7.52 15.53 -6.38
N THR A 124 -6.38 16.21 -6.24
CA THR A 124 -5.58 16.28 -5.01
C THR A 124 -6.40 16.67 -3.77
N GLU A 125 -7.19 17.73 -3.84
CA GLU A 125 -7.97 18.22 -2.68
C GLU A 125 -8.98 17.19 -2.18
N GLU A 126 -9.71 16.56 -3.10
CA GLU A 126 -10.70 15.52 -2.77
C GLU A 126 -10.03 14.26 -2.22
N ARG A 127 -8.86 13.87 -2.76
CA ARG A 127 -8.06 12.76 -2.20
C ARG A 127 -7.63 13.05 -0.77
N LEU A 128 -7.16 14.26 -0.47
CA LEU A 128 -6.76 14.67 0.88
C LEU A 128 -7.96 14.76 1.83
N LYS A 129 -9.10 15.26 1.35
CA LYS A 129 -10.35 15.37 2.13
C LYS A 129 -10.81 14.01 2.66
N ARG A 130 -10.66 12.95 1.87
CA ARG A 130 -11.00 11.57 2.28
C ARG A 130 -10.12 11.01 3.41
N LEU A 131 -9.00 11.66 3.71
CA LEU A 131 -8.11 11.30 4.82
C LEU A 131 -8.43 12.08 6.11
N GLN A 132 -9.38 13.02 6.07
CA GLN A 132 -9.70 13.94 7.17
C GLN A 132 -10.69 13.34 8.17
N ASP A 133 -10.32 12.22 8.78
CA ASP A 133 -11.00 11.64 9.95
C ASP A 133 -9.97 11.05 10.92
N PRO A 134 -10.32 10.79 12.20
CA PRO A 134 -9.34 10.40 13.22
C PRO A 134 -8.58 9.07 12.96
N PHE A 135 -9.03 8.26 12.00
CA PHE A 135 -8.54 6.90 11.81
C PHE A 135 -7.80 6.69 10.49
N THR A 136 -8.40 7.05 9.36
CA THR A 136 -7.94 6.69 8.00
C THR A 136 -6.45 6.87 7.79
N MET A 137 -5.89 8.00 8.23
CA MET A 137 -4.46 8.30 8.20
C MET A 137 -3.84 8.40 9.60
N TYR A 138 -4.56 8.97 10.58
CA TYR A 138 -3.98 9.42 11.85
C TYR A 138 -3.78 8.33 12.91
N ARG A 139 -3.99 7.04 12.58
CA ARG A 139 -3.46 5.92 13.39
C ARG A 139 -1.99 5.58 13.08
N CYS A 140 -1.37 6.24 12.11
CA CYS A 140 0.07 6.12 11.91
C CYS A 140 0.83 6.79 13.07
N HIS A 141 1.55 5.98 13.86
CA HIS A 141 2.35 6.42 15.00
C HIS A 141 3.87 6.34 14.72
N THR A 142 4.26 6.47 13.45
CA THR A 142 5.67 6.46 13.00
C THR A 142 6.51 5.33 13.61
N ILE A 143 5.94 4.12 13.63
CA ILE A 143 6.54 2.93 14.29
C ILE A 143 7.80 2.44 13.55
N MET A 144 7.86 2.59 12.21
CA MET A 144 9.03 2.23 11.38
C MET A 144 9.49 0.76 11.53
N ASN A 145 8.51 -0.14 11.56
CA ASN A 145 8.62 -1.60 11.71
C ASN A 145 9.17 -2.34 10.48
#